data_AF-A0A8X6KYE0-F1
#
_entry.id   AF-A0A8X6KYE0-F1
#
_cell.length_a   1.000
_cell.length_b   1.000
_cell.length_c   1.000
_cell.angle_alpha   90.00
_cell.angle_beta   90.00
_cell.angle_gamma   90.00
#
_symmetry.space_group_name_H-M   'P 1'
#
loop_
_entity.id
_entity.type
_entity.pdbx_description
1 polymer ?
#
loop_
_entity_poly.entity_id
_entity_poly.type
_entity_poly.pdbx_seq_one_letter_code
_entity_poly.pdbx_strand_id
1 'polypeptide(L)'
;MLTTETETFPAHSAVLCARSPVFKATLTNDMKEMNKGSVDIMDLDADTVRRMLSYMYTDSVEDLQWESALRLYEAANKYEILSLIEKCSDFLEHSLSLTNACDALLLADRHQDHDFKMMCRHT
;
A
#
# COMPACT_ATOMS: atom_id res chain seq x y z
N MET A 1 -6.83 -15.21 -4.57
CA MET A 1 -7.63 -14.33 -3.69
C MET A 1 -6.69 -13.60 -2.73
N LEU A 2 -7.05 -12.41 -2.25
CA LEU A 2 -6.37 -11.75 -1.14
C LEU A 2 -7.29 -11.79 0.08
N THR A 3 -6.79 -12.18 1.24
CA THR A 3 -7.61 -12.32 2.46
C THR A 3 -7.07 -11.39 3.53
N THR A 4 -7.91 -10.50 4.06
CA THR A 4 -7.61 -9.72 5.27
C THR A 4 -8.30 -10.35 6.48
N GLU A 5 -8.10 -9.79 7.68
CA GLU A 5 -8.79 -10.26 8.88
C GLU A 5 -10.32 -10.19 8.76
N THR A 6 -10.83 -9.28 7.93
CA THR A 6 -12.27 -8.96 7.85
C THR A 6 -12.91 -9.26 6.50
N GLU A 7 -12.15 -9.31 5.40
CA GLU A 7 -12.71 -9.40 4.04
C GLU A 7 -11.84 -10.29 3.13
N THR A 8 -12.44 -10.87 2.10
CA THR A 8 -11.72 -11.62 1.06
C THR A 8 -12.00 -11.03 -0.31
N PHE A 9 -10.93 -10.76 -1.05
CA PHE A 9 -10.97 -10.12 -2.36
C PHE A 9 -10.62 -11.11 -3.47
N PRO A 10 -11.49 -11.28 -4.48
CA PRO A 10 -11.13 -12.01 -5.68
C PRO A 10 -10.06 -11.22 -6.46
N ALA A 11 -8.98 -11.90 -6.82
CA ALA A 11 -7.86 -11.30 -7.55
C ALA A 11 -7.17 -12.34 -8.42
N HIS A 12 -6.68 -11.90 -9.58
CA HIS A 12 -5.92 -12.73 -10.51
C HIS A 12 -4.44 -12.69 -10.14
N SER A 13 -3.86 -13.85 -9.85
CA SER A 13 -2.43 -13.98 -9.56
C SER A 13 -1.55 -13.37 -10.65
N ALA A 14 -1.95 -13.48 -11.91
CA ALA A 14 -1.21 -12.88 -13.03
C ALA A 14 -1.09 -11.35 -12.92
N VAL A 15 -2.16 -10.66 -12.50
CA VAL A 15 -2.15 -9.20 -12.30
C VAL A 15 -1.29 -8.85 -11.09
N LEU A 16 -1.47 -9.55 -9.97
CA LEU A 16 -0.69 -9.32 -8.75
C LEU A 16 0.82 -9.50 -9.00
N CYS A 17 1.22 -10.60 -9.63
CA CYS A 17 2.62 -10.88 -9.96
C CYS A 17 3.23 -9.89 -10.97
N ALA A 18 2.41 -9.32 -11.86
CA ALA A 18 2.88 -8.34 -12.83
C ALA A 18 3.07 -6.95 -12.22
N ARG A 19 2.24 -6.59 -11.23
CA ARG A 19 2.24 -5.26 -10.60
C ARG A 19 3.08 -5.18 -9.32
N SER A 20 3.45 -6.32 -8.73
CA SER A 20 4.20 -6.39 -7.48
C SER A 20 5.23 -7.53 -7.49
N PRO A 21 6.53 -7.21 -7.37
CA PRO A 21 7.59 -8.19 -7.17
C PRO A 21 7.38 -9.06 -5.92
N VAL A 22 6.83 -8.48 -4.85
CA VAL A 22 6.55 -9.20 -3.59
C VAL A 22 5.46 -10.24 -3.80
N PHE A 23 4.34 -9.89 -4.44
CA PHE A 23 3.32 -10.89 -4.77
C PHE A 23 3.86 -11.95 -5.72
N LYS A 24 4.72 -11.58 -6.68
CA LYS A 24 5.38 -12.54 -7.55
C LYS A 24 6.20 -13.54 -6.74
N ALA A 25 7.08 -13.07 -5.86
CA ALA A 25 7.91 -13.93 -5.02
C ALA A 25 7.05 -14.85 -4.13
N THR A 26 6.03 -14.31 -3.46
CA THR A 26 5.13 -15.08 -2.58
C THR A 26 4.37 -16.15 -3.35
N LEU A 27 3.84 -15.82 -4.53
CA LEU A 27 3.03 -16.75 -5.33
C LEU A 27 3.87 -17.77 -6.10
N THR A 28 5.16 -17.51 -6.37
CA THR A 28 6.04 -18.46 -7.07
C THR A 28 6.89 -19.31 -6.14
N ASN A 29 7.31 -18.80 -4.98
CA ASN A 29 8.17 -19.54 -4.06
C ASN A 29 7.40 -20.29 -2.97
N ASP A 30 6.23 -19.80 -2.58
CA ASP A 30 5.52 -20.37 -1.44
C ASP A 30 4.56 -21.48 -1.90
N MET A 31 5.03 -22.73 -1.80
CA MET A 31 4.24 -23.91 -2.15
C MET A 31 2.91 -23.99 -1.38
N LYS A 32 2.80 -23.34 -0.22
CA LYS A 32 1.54 -23.29 0.54
C LYS A 32 0.54 -22.34 -0.11
N GLU A 33 0.91 -21.10 -0.37
CA GLU A 33 0.01 -20.10 -0.95
C GLU A 33 -0.35 -20.46 -2.40
N MET A 34 0.59 -21.05 -3.15
CA MET A 34 0.35 -21.52 -4.51
C MET A 34 -0.70 -22.66 -4.56
N ASN A 35 -0.71 -23.55 -3.57
CA ASN A 35 -1.72 -24.62 -3.45
C ASN A 35 -3.05 -24.12 -2.86
N LYS A 36 -3.01 -23.08 -2.02
CA LYS A 36 -4.20 -22.50 -1.37
C LYS A 36 -4.98 -21.56 -2.30
N GLY A 37 -4.31 -20.95 -3.28
CA GLY A 37 -4.92 -19.99 -4.21
C GLY A 37 -5.32 -18.66 -3.54
N SER A 38 -4.85 -18.41 -2.32
CA SER A 38 -5.08 -17.21 -1.54
C SER A 38 -3.75 -16.65 -1.02
N VAL A 39 -3.67 -15.33 -0.83
CA VAL A 39 -2.59 -14.65 -0.11
C VAL A 39 -3.19 -13.97 1.11
N ASP A 40 -2.73 -14.34 2.30
CA ASP A 40 -3.20 -13.76 3.55
C ASP A 40 -2.42 -12.45 3.87
N ILE A 41 -3.15 -11.34 4.01
CA ILE A 41 -2.66 -9.99 4.30
C ILE A 41 -3.30 -9.54 5.63
N MET A 42 -2.71 -9.95 6.74
CA MET A 42 -3.28 -9.72 8.08
C MET A 42 -2.90 -8.36 8.67
N ASP A 43 -1.90 -7.70 8.08
CA ASP A 43 -1.34 -6.46 8.58
C ASP A 43 -1.93 -5.20 7.92
N LEU A 44 -2.79 -5.36 6.92
CA LEU A 44 -3.49 -4.26 6.26
C LEU A 44 -5.00 -4.38 6.47
N ASP A 45 -5.65 -3.24 6.66
CA ASP A 45 -7.10 -3.18 6.71
C ASP A 45 -7.72 -3.43 5.32
N ALA A 46 -8.99 -3.84 5.31
CA ALA A 46 -9.72 -4.17 4.10
C ALA A 46 -9.84 -2.97 3.13
N ASP A 47 -9.91 -1.73 3.62
CA ASP A 47 -10.00 -0.55 2.76
C ASP A 47 -8.70 -0.30 2.00
N THR A 48 -7.57 -0.37 2.70
CA THR A 48 -6.24 -0.25 2.10
C THR A 48 -6.00 -1.32 1.04
N VAL A 49 -6.33 -2.59 1.33
CA VAL A 49 -6.19 -3.69 0.36
C VAL A 49 -7.11 -3.50 -0.85
N ARG A 50 -8.35 -3.05 -0.64
CA ARG A 50 -9.30 -2.80 -1.74
C ARG A 50 -8.82 -1.69 -2.66
N ARG A 51 -8.28 -0.60 -2.11
CA ARG A 51 -7.72 0.52 -2.89
C ARG A 51 -6.47 0.10 -3.65
N MET A 52 -5.55 -0.61 -3.00
CA MET A 52 -4.37 -1.17 -3.63
C MET A 52 -4.75 -2.09 -4.79
N LEU A 53 -5.71 -2.99 -4.57
CA LEU A 53 -6.19 -3.90 -5.60
C LEU A 53 -6.86 -3.13 -6.75
N SER A 54 -7.74 -2.18 -6.46
CA SER A 54 -8.39 -1.34 -7.48
C SER A 54 -7.35 -0.63 -8.36
N TYR A 55 -6.31 -0.08 -7.74
CA TYR A 55 -5.20 0.56 -8.44
C TYR A 55 -4.47 -0.42 -9.37
N MET A 56 -4.19 -1.64 -8.93
CA MET A 56 -3.54 -2.65 -9.77
C MET A 56 -4.32 -2.98 -11.05
N TYR A 57 -5.66 -2.83 -11.03
CA TYR A 57 -6.52 -3.09 -12.19
C TYR A 57 -6.81 -1.85 -13.04
N THR A 58 -6.77 -0.65 -12.46
CA THR A 58 -7.30 0.56 -13.10
C THR A 58 -6.28 1.68 -13.24
N ASP A 59 -5.11 1.57 -12.60
CA ASP A 59 -4.11 2.65 -12.44
C ASP A 59 -4.69 3.94 -11.81
N SER A 60 -5.85 3.82 -11.15
CA SER A 60 -6.61 4.91 -10.54
C SER A 60 -6.74 4.70 -9.04
N VAL A 61 -6.73 5.82 -8.30
CA VAL A 61 -7.10 5.84 -6.88
C VAL A 61 -8.05 7.02 -6.70
N GLU A 62 -9.26 6.73 -6.23
CA GLU A 62 -10.32 7.71 -5.97
C GLU A 62 -10.41 8.02 -4.47
N ASP A 63 -10.90 9.20 -4.12
CA ASP A 63 -11.17 9.61 -2.73
C ASP A 63 -9.99 9.41 -1.76
N LEU A 64 -8.78 9.79 -2.19
CA LEU A 64 -7.61 9.84 -1.30
C LEU A 64 -7.77 10.97 -0.28
N GLN A 65 -7.65 10.62 0.99
CA GLN A 65 -7.53 11.52 2.12
C GLN A 65 -6.16 11.30 2.75
N TRP A 66 -5.68 12.24 3.57
CA TRP A 66 -4.35 12.16 4.17
C TRP A 66 -4.05 10.77 4.81
N GLU A 67 -4.94 10.30 5.67
CA GLU A 67 -4.76 9.04 6.40
C GLU A 67 -4.86 7.80 5.49
N SER A 68 -5.74 7.82 4.49
CA SER A 68 -5.86 6.71 3.53
C SER A 68 -4.71 6.71 2.54
N ALA A 69 -4.18 7.87 2.16
CA ALA A 69 -3.00 8.02 1.34
C ALA A 69 -1.75 7.48 2.05
N LEU A 70 -1.60 7.76 3.35
CA LEU A 70 -0.49 7.25 4.13
C LEU A 70 -0.53 5.73 4.25
N ARG A 71 -1.68 5.15 4.64
CA ARG A 71 -1.82 3.68 4.71
C ARG A 71 -1.59 3.01 3.36
N LEU A 72 -2.08 3.64 2.29
CA LEU A 72 -1.88 3.14 0.94
C LEU A 72 -0.42 3.26 0.47
N TYR A 73 0.29 4.32 0.87
CA TYR A 73 1.73 4.48 0.65
C TYR A 73 2.51 3.35 1.34
N GLU A 74 2.22 3.08 2.61
CA GLU A 74 2.87 2.00 3.36
C GLU A 74 2.62 0.63 2.72
N ALA A 75 1.37 0.36 2.33
CA ALA A 75 1.03 -0.86 1.60
C ALA A 75 1.75 -0.95 0.26
N ALA A 76 1.80 0.15 -0.50
CA ALA A 76 2.49 0.20 -1.78
C ALA A 76 3.99 -0.06 -1.63
N ASN A 77 4.61 0.50 -0.59
CA ASN A 77 6.01 0.27 -0.27
C ASN A 77 6.26 -1.19 0.12
N LYS A 78 5.43 -1.74 1.01
CA LYS A 78 5.52 -3.15 1.44
C LYS A 78 5.42 -4.13 0.29
N TYR A 79 4.54 -3.86 -0.68
CA TYR A 79 4.34 -4.73 -1.85
C TYR A 79 5.14 -4.28 -3.08
N GLU A 80 6.04 -3.32 -2.94
CA GLU A 80 6.91 -2.81 -4.01
C GLU A 80 6.16 -2.37 -5.29
N ILE A 81 5.02 -1.69 -5.12
CA ILE A 81 4.20 -1.17 -6.22
C ILE A 81 4.66 0.26 -6.52
N LEU A 82 5.79 0.40 -7.21
CA LEU A 82 6.48 1.69 -7.41
C LEU A 82 5.56 2.81 -7.91
N SER A 83 4.72 2.54 -8.91
CA SER A 83 3.83 3.56 -9.48
C SER A 83 2.76 4.05 -8.48
N LEU A 84 2.37 3.22 -7.51
CA LEU A 84 1.46 3.60 -6.44
C LEU A 84 2.19 4.40 -5.35
N ILE A 85 3.44 4.03 -5.04
CA ILE A 85 4.30 4.78 -4.11
C ILE A 85 4.44 6.23 -4.61
N GLU A 86 4.81 6.42 -5.87
CA GLU A 86 4.95 7.74 -6.49
C GLU A 86 3.65 8.55 -6.40
N LYS A 87 2.51 7.93 -6.73
CA LYS A 87 1.20 8.59 -6.72
C LYS A 87 0.76 8.98 -5.31
N CYS A 88 1.02 8.15 -4.30
CA CYS A 88 0.73 8.48 -2.92
C CYS A 88 1.71 9.54 -2.39
N SER A 89 3.00 9.48 -2.74
CA SER A 89 4.00 10.48 -2.35
C SER A 89 3.62 11.86 -2.89
N ASP A 90 3.28 11.94 -4.18
CA ASP A 90 2.86 13.19 -4.83
C ASP A 90 1.63 13.79 -4.13
N PHE A 91 0.63 12.95 -3.81
CA PHE A 91 -0.54 13.40 -3.06
C PHE A 91 -0.19 13.89 -1.65
N LEU A 92 0.67 13.16 -0.93
CA LEU A 92 1.08 13.51 0.43
C LEU A 92 1.91 14.81 0.44
N GLU A 93 2.83 14.98 -0.51
CA GLU A 93 3.62 16.21 -0.70
C GLU A 93 2.75 17.43 -0.98
N HIS A 94 1.74 17.31 -1.84
CA HIS A 94 0.82 18.40 -2.15
C HIS A 94 -0.24 18.63 -1.06
N SER A 95 -0.54 17.61 -0.26
CA SER A 95 -1.46 17.71 0.87
C SER A 95 -0.76 18.17 2.14
N LEU A 96 0.58 18.14 2.21
CA LEU A 96 1.37 18.61 3.34
C LEU A 96 1.14 20.12 3.55
N SER A 97 0.62 20.47 4.73
CA SER A 97 0.44 21.84 5.19
C SER A 97 0.97 21.95 6.62
N LEU A 98 1.29 23.18 7.05
CA LEU A 98 1.76 23.47 8.43
C LEU A 98 0.86 22.88 9.54
N THR A 99 -0.41 22.58 9.24
CA THR A 99 -1.36 22.03 10.21
C THR A 99 -1.31 20.51 10.32
N ASN A 100 -0.88 19.79 9.27
CA ASN A 100 -0.78 18.33 9.26
C ASN A 100 0.67 17.82 9.35
N ALA A 101 1.67 18.71 9.26
CA ALA A 101 3.08 18.36 9.39
C ALA A 101 3.41 17.67 10.74
N CYS A 102 2.74 18.07 11.83
CA CYS A 102 2.90 17.43 13.14
C CYS A 102 2.34 16.00 13.15
N ASP A 103 1.17 15.77 12.53
CA ASP A 103 0.57 14.45 12.42
C ASP A 103 1.36 13.55 11.46
N ALA A 104 1.87 14.12 10.36
CA ALA A 104 2.78 13.48 9.44
C ALA A 104 4.07 13.00 10.15
N LEU A 105 4.70 13.86 10.96
CA LEU A 105 5.89 13.52 11.74
C LEU A 105 5.60 12.46 12.81
N LEU A 106 4.48 12.54 13.51
CA LEU A 106 4.06 11.56 14.52
C LEU A 106 3.77 10.18 13.92
N LEU A 107 3.20 10.15 12.72
CA LEU A 107 2.96 8.92 11.96
C LEU A 107 4.27 8.36 11.38
N ALA A 108 5.12 9.20 10.80
CA ALA A 108 6.45 8.81 10.32
C ALA A 108 7.30 8.17 11.44
N ASP A 109 7.20 8.72 12.65
CA ASP A 109 7.89 8.18 13.82
C ASP A 109 7.30 6.85 14.30
N ARG A 110 5.98 6.69 14.20
CA ARG A 110 5.28 5.45 14.57
C ARG A 110 5.58 4.28 13.63
N HIS A 111 5.76 4.55 12.34
CA HIS A 111 5.93 3.51 11.31
C HIS A 111 7.40 3.23 10.95
N GLN A 112 8.37 3.88 11.62
CA GLN A 112 9.82 3.76 11.35
C GLN A 112 10.22 4.02 9.88
N ASP A 113 9.41 4.76 9.13
CA ASP A 113 9.69 5.09 7.73
C ASP A 113 10.69 6.25 7.67
N HIS A 114 11.95 5.92 7.39
CA HIS A 114 13.07 6.85 7.42
C HIS A 114 13.06 7.81 6.22
N ASP A 115 12.43 7.42 5.11
CA ASP A 115 12.32 8.21 3.88
C ASP A 115 11.18 9.23 4.02
N PHE A 116 10.05 8.83 4.60
CA PHE A 116 8.96 9.75 4.93
C PHE A 116 9.35 10.76 6.02
N LYS A 117 10.18 10.37 7.00
CA LYS A 117 10.80 11.30 7.96
C LYS A 117 11.67 12.35 7.28
N MET A 118 12.37 12.00 6.21
CA MET A 118 13.18 12.97 5.45
C MET A 118 12.30 13.96 4.68
N MET A 119 11.20 13.50 4.09
CA MET A 119 10.22 14.35 3.42
C MET A 119 9.61 15.38 4.39
N CYS A 120 9.17 14.96 5.58
CA CYS A 120 8.56 15.85 6.57
C CYS A 120 9.54 16.87 7.21
N ARG A 121 10.85 16.63 7.14
CA ARG A 121 11.87 17.53 7.70
C ARG A 121 12.22 18.73 6.81
N HIS A 122 11.77 18.72 5.54
CA HIS A 122 12.16 19.74 4.55
C HIS A 122 11.10 20.85 4.34
N THR A 123 9.96 20.77 5.03
CA THR A 123 8.93 21.83 5.15
C THR A 123 9.12 22.64 6.43
#